data_AF-A0A920ACQ1-F1
#
_entry.id   AF-A0A920ACQ1-F1
#
_cell.length_a   1.000
_cell.length_b   1.000
_cell.length_c   1.000
_cell.angle_alpha   90.00
_cell.angle_beta   90.00
_cell.angle_gamma   90.00
#
_symmetry.space_group_name_H-M   'P 1'
#
loop_
_entity.id
_entity.type
_entity.pdbx_description
1 polymer ?
#
loop_
_entity_poly.entity_id
_entity_poly.type
_entity_poly.pdbx_seq_one_letter_code
_entity_poly.pdbx_strand_id
1 'polypeptide(L)' 'MSLKNVLVSKSNQIQCVVSTFDIENSFDFGQAQIPAIDDYADGVDTMEFLMNL' A
#
# COMPACT_ATOMS: atom_id res chain seq x y z
N MET A 1 -6.56 11.29 19.42
CA MET A 1 -5.74 10.39 18.59
C MET A 1 -5.71 10.95 17.17
N SER A 2 -4.54 11.20 16.59
CA SER A 2 -4.42 11.78 15.24
C SER A 2 -4.61 10.70 14.17
N LEU A 3 -5.11 11.07 12.99
CA LEU A 3 -5.24 10.19 11.81
C LEU A 3 -3.92 9.49 11.49
N LYS A 4 -2.80 10.23 11.55
CA LYS A 4 -1.45 9.67 11.32
C LYS A 4 -1.14 8.49 12.26
N ASN A 5 -1.54 8.59 13.52
CA ASN A 5 -1.31 7.52 14.50
C ASN A 5 -2.17 6.28 14.22
N VAL A 6 -3.36 6.46 13.63
CA VAL A 6 -4.23 5.35 13.24
C VAL A 6 -3.69 4.64 12.00
N LEU A 7 -3.21 5.39 11.02
CA LEU A 7 -2.60 4.82 9.81
C LEU A 7 -1.35 4.00 10.16
N VAL A 8 -0.47 4.55 11.01
CA VAL A 8 0.73 3.84 11.47
C VAL A 8 0.38 2.60 12.29
N SER A 9 -0.59 2.68 13.22
CA SER A 9 -0.93 1.51 14.05
C SER A 9 -1.63 0.38 13.27
N LYS A 10 -2.16 0.69 12.08
CA LYS A 10 -2.86 -0.25 11.22
C LYS A 10 -2.10 -0.56 9.93
N SER A 11 -0.85 -0.15 9.78
CA SER A 11 -0.08 -0.32 8.54
C SER A 11 -0.11 -1.76 8.02
N ASN A 12 0.05 -2.75 8.91
CA ASN A 12 0.06 -4.17 8.55
C ASN A 12 -1.33 -4.73 8.13
N GLN A 13 -2.39 -3.92 8.21
CA GLN A 13 -3.76 -4.28 7.83
C GLN A 13 -4.25 -3.42 6.65
N ILE A 14 -3.42 -2.49 6.17
CA ILE A 14 -3.77 -1.53 5.12
C ILE A 14 -2.83 -1.79 3.94
N GLN A 15 -3.39 -2.26 2.83
CA GLN A 15 -2.63 -2.47 1.59
C GLN A 15 -2.34 -1.16 0.86
N CYS A 16 -3.26 -0.20 0.94
CA CYS A 16 -3.24 0.99 0.12
C CYS A 16 -3.98 2.13 0.82
N VAL A 17 -3.47 3.35 0.70
CA VAL A 17 -4.14 4.58 1.11
C VAL A 17 -4.38 5.41 -0.15
N VAL A 18 -5.63 5.82 -0.38
CA VAL A 18 -5.98 6.73 -1.48
C VAL A 18 -6.41 8.06 -0.89
N SER A 19 -5.80 9.15 -1.34
CA SER A 19 -6.08 10.49 -0.80
C SER A 19 -5.77 11.59 -1.80
N THR A 20 -6.38 12.76 -1.60
CA THR A 20 -5.96 14.04 -2.21
C THR A 20 -5.15 14.89 -1.24
N PHE A 21 -4.97 14.43 -0.01
CA PHE A 21 -4.15 15.09 1.00
C PHE A 21 -2.71 14.56 0.93
N ASP A 22 -1.77 15.37 1.39
CA ASP A 22 -0.36 15.01 1.49
C ASP A 22 -0.16 13.98 2.62
N ILE A 23 -0.43 12.71 2.29
CA ILE A 23 -0.23 11.55 3.14
C ILE A 23 0.87 10.71 2.51
N GLU A 24 1.90 10.41 3.29
CA GLU A 24 3.02 9.58 2.87
C GLU A 24 2.54 8.21 2.38
N ASN A 25 3.09 7.76 1.24
CA ASN A 25 2.75 6.50 0.58
C ASN A 25 1.25 6.36 0.27
N SER A 26 0.60 7.46 -0.12
CA SER A 26 -0.77 7.44 -0.64
C SER A 26 -0.81 7.62 -2.16
N PHE A 27 -1.86 7.07 -2.76
CA PHE A 27 -2.14 7.18 -4.18
C PHE A 27 -3.20 8.25 -4.45
N ASP A 28 -3.11 8.87 -5.62
CA ASP A 28 -4.20 9.69 -6.13
C ASP A 28 -5.43 8.83 -6.46
N PHE A 29 -6.61 9.45 -6.47
CA PHE A 29 -7.82 8.77 -6.90
C PHE A 29 -7.69 8.20 -8.32
N GLY A 30 -8.06 6.93 -8.47
CA GLY A 30 -7.99 6.20 -9.74
C GLY A 30 -6.68 5.46 -9.96
N GLN A 31 -5.56 5.89 -9.36
CA GLN A 31 -4.26 5.24 -9.57
C GLN A 31 -4.21 3.82 -9.01
N ALA A 32 -4.84 3.57 -7.86
CA ALA A 32 -4.89 2.25 -7.23
C ALA A 32 -5.62 1.16 -8.06
N GLN A 33 -6.27 1.52 -9.17
CA GLN A 33 -6.89 0.56 -10.09
C GLN A 33 -5.89 -0.06 -11.06
N ILE A 34 -4.73 0.60 -11.26
CA ILE A 34 -3.66 0.15 -12.16
C ILE A 34 -2.34 0.17 -11.38
N PRO A 35 -2.22 -0.61 -10.30
CA PRO A 35 -0.99 -0.69 -9.52
C PRO A 35 0.16 -1.25 -10.36
N ALA A 36 1.35 -0.70 -10.16
CA ALA A 36 2.60 -1.26 -10.66
C ALA A 36 2.90 -2.60 -9.97
N ILE A 37 3.82 -3.39 -10.54
CA ILE A 37 4.23 -4.68 -9.95
C ILE A 37 4.69 -4.51 -8.50
N ASP A 38 5.44 -3.44 -8.24
CA ASP A 38 6.03 -3.18 -6.92
C ASP A 38 5.01 -2.66 -5.90
N ASP A 39 3.82 -2.21 -6.33
CA ASP A 39 2.75 -1.72 -5.43
C ASP A 39 2.01 -2.85 -4.70
N TYR A 40 2.11 -4.08 -5.22
CA TYR A 40 1.53 -5.28 -4.59
C TYR A 40 2.44 -5.89 -3.53
N ALA A 41 3.73 -5.55 -3.55
CA ALA A 41 4.71 -6.19 -2.73
C ALA A 41 4.72 -5.56 -1.34
N ASP A 42 4.23 -6.30 -0.35
CA ASP A 42 4.46 -6.04 1.09
C ASP A 42 5.96 -6.22 1.47
N GLY A 43 6.88 -5.80 0.61
CA GLY A 43 8.31 -6.13 0.66
C GLY A 43 8.65 -7.56 0.26
N VAL A 44 7.71 -8.29 -0.34
CA VAL A 44 7.88 -9.69 -0.79
C VAL A 44 8.25 -9.72 -2.27
N ASP A 45 9.30 -10.46 -2.63
CA ASP A 45 9.61 -10.74 -4.03
C ASP A 45 8.48 -11.57 -4.63
N THR A 46 7.69 -10.91 -5.49
CA THR A 46 6.49 -11.51 -6.08
C THR A 46 6.85 -12.69 -7.01
N MET A 47 8.00 -12.65 -7.67
CA MET A 47 8.44 -13.75 -8.54
C MET A 47 8.88 -14.96 -7.70
N GLU A 48 9.58 -14.72 -6.60
CA GLU A 48 9.94 -15.79 -5.64
C GLU A 48 8.69 -16.43 -5.02
N PHE A 49 7.69 -15.63 -4.63
CA PHE A 49 6.43 -16.15 -4.10
C PHE A 49 5.73 -17.08 -5.10
N LEU A 50 5.58 -16.64 -6.35
CA LEU A 50 4.90 -17.42 -7.40
C LEU A 50 5.63 -18.71 -7.77
N MET A 51 6.96 -18.77 -7.63
CA MET A 51 7.73 -19.98 -7.88
C MET A 51 7.59 -21.05 -6.80
N ASN A 52 7.10 -20.69 -5.61
CA ASN A 52 6.97 -21.57 -4.44
C ASN A 52 5.51 -22.03 -4.17
N LEU A 53 4.60 -21.82 -5.13
CA LEU A 53 3.20 -22.28 -5.09
C LEU A 53 3.06 -23.72 -5.60
#